data_AF-A0A2E1LTS9-F1
#
_entry.id   AF-A0A2E1LTS9-F1
#
_cell.length_a   1.000
_cell.length_b   1.000
_cell.length_c   1.000
_cell.angle_alpha   90.00
_cell.angle_beta   90.00
_cell.angle_gamma   90.00
#
_symmetry.space_group_name_H-M   'P 1'
#
loop_
_entity.id
_entity.type
_entity.pdbx_description
1 polymer ?
#
loop_
_entity_poly.entity_id
_entity_poly.type
_entity_poly.pdbx_seq_one_letter_code
_entity_poly.pdbx_strand_id
1 'polypeptide(L)'
;MRFVIVLAVAMLSGCTSSLDRARAMRAGVPDWYAAKKVEIAGESYGRIRDIPSLISDQSVGQSSTFGEAEALAALAAFQEAARAAMPQESPAEMLAWASRFRERILAGIPEADFLSDAEAELLKSKFDVPRAQL
;
A
#
# COMPACT_ATOMS: atom_id res chain seq x y z
N MET A 1 -28.33 51.62 -5.99
CA MET A 1 -29.22 50.44 -5.72
C MET A 1 -29.35 49.49 -6.90
N ARG A 2 -29.51 49.95 -8.15
CA ARG A 2 -29.63 49.05 -9.34
C ARG A 2 -28.42 48.13 -9.60
N PHE A 3 -27.19 48.61 -9.37
CA PHE A 3 -25.97 47.80 -9.57
C PHE A 3 -25.77 46.66 -8.55
N VAL A 4 -26.28 46.81 -7.33
CA VAL A 4 -26.16 45.78 -6.27
C VAL A 4 -27.04 44.58 -6.58
N ILE A 5 -28.21 44.82 -7.18
CA ILE A 5 -29.16 43.78 -7.57
C ILE A 5 -28.59 42.94 -8.73
N VAL A 6 -27.93 43.57 -9.70
CA VAL A 6 -27.32 42.86 -10.84
C VAL A 6 -26.15 41.98 -10.39
N LEU A 7 -25.33 42.46 -9.45
CA LEU A 7 -24.21 41.68 -8.90
C LEU A 7 -24.70 40.47 -8.08
N ALA A 8 -25.77 40.63 -7.31
CA ALA A 8 -26.37 39.54 -6.54
C ALA A 8 -26.99 38.45 -7.44
N VAL A 9 -27.67 38.84 -8.53
CA VAL A 9 -28.23 37.90 -9.51
C VAL A 9 -27.13 37.17 -10.29
N ALA A 10 -26.03 37.85 -10.64
CA ALA A 10 -24.89 37.22 -11.30
C ALA A 10 -24.21 36.16 -10.40
N MET A 11 -24.03 36.44 -9.11
CA MET A 11 -23.44 35.48 -8.16
C MET A 11 -24.34 34.26 -7.89
N LEU A 12 -25.67 34.43 -7.90
CA LEU A 12 -26.62 33.31 -7.73
C LEU A 12 -26.57 32.31 -8.91
N SER A 13 -26.30 32.79 -10.13
CA SER A 13 -26.23 31.93 -11.32
C SER A 13 -25.02 30.97 -11.30
N GLY A 14 -23.90 31.38 -10.68
CA GLY A 14 -22.70 30.55 -10.52
C GLY A 14 -22.90 29.33 -9.61
N CYS A 15 -23.82 29.41 -8.65
CA CYS A 15 -24.11 28.30 -7.73
C CYS A 15 -24.93 27.17 -8.38
N THR A 16 -25.76 27.48 -9.38
CA THR A 16 -26.59 26.48 -10.08
C THR A 16 -25.75 25.53 -10.93
N SER A 17 -24.75 26.09 -11.62
CA SER A 17 -23.76 25.36 -12.43
C SER A 17 -22.98 24.33 -11.61
N SER A 18 -22.57 24.68 -10.39
CA SER A 18 -21.84 23.76 -9.50
C SER A 18 -22.72 22.61 -9.02
N LEU A 19 -23.98 22.90 -8.67
CA LEU A 19 -24.93 21.87 -8.22
C LEU A 19 -25.33 20.91 -9.34
N ASP A 20 -25.55 21.41 -10.56
CA ASP A 20 -25.89 20.57 -11.70
C ASP A 20 -24.71 19.72 -12.15
N ARG A 21 -23.48 20.26 -12.07
CA ARG A 21 -22.25 19.50 -12.34
C ARG A 21 -22.01 18.42 -11.28
N ALA A 22 -22.27 18.72 -10.01
CA ALA A 22 -22.20 17.73 -8.93
C ALA A 22 -23.29 16.64 -9.05
N ARG A 23 -24.49 17.00 -9.55
CA ARG A 23 -25.56 16.03 -9.86
C ARG A 23 -25.22 15.17 -11.07
N ALA A 24 -24.70 15.76 -12.14
CA ALA A 24 -24.24 15.02 -13.32
C ALA A 24 -23.08 14.07 -12.99
N MET A 25 -22.14 14.50 -12.16
CA MET A 25 -21.08 13.64 -11.63
C MET A 25 -21.64 12.49 -10.80
N ARG A 26 -22.65 12.73 -9.94
CA ARG A 26 -23.34 11.67 -9.18
C ARG A 26 -24.11 10.70 -10.08
N ALA A 27 -24.72 11.17 -11.17
CA ALA A 27 -25.48 10.34 -12.10
C ALA A 27 -24.58 9.44 -12.97
N GLY A 28 -23.32 9.84 -13.20
CA GLY A 28 -22.32 9.06 -13.94
C GLY A 28 -21.40 8.19 -13.07
N VAL A 29 -21.72 8.04 -11.78
CA VAL A 29 -20.92 7.23 -10.87
C VAL A 29 -21.13 5.75 -11.18
N PRO A 30 -20.06 4.97 -11.44
CA PRO A 30 -20.18 3.54 -11.64
C PRO A 30 -20.63 2.80 -10.36
N ASP A 31 -21.34 1.68 -10.52
CA ASP A 31 -21.94 0.91 -9.42
C ASP A 31 -20.93 0.52 -8.31
N TRP A 32 -19.65 0.34 -8.65
CA TRP A 32 -18.59 0.02 -7.69
C TRP A 32 -18.38 1.12 -6.64
N TYR A 33 -18.67 2.39 -6.94
CA TYR A 33 -18.50 3.50 -6.00
C TYR A 33 -19.60 3.52 -4.93
N ALA A 34 -20.83 3.12 -5.29
CA ALA A 34 -21.90 2.91 -4.31
C ALA A 34 -21.53 1.77 -3.35
N ALA A 35 -20.97 0.68 -3.87
CA ALA A 35 -20.46 -0.43 -3.06
C ALA A 35 -19.29 0.01 -2.15
N LYS A 36 -18.34 0.81 -2.67
CA LYS A 36 -17.21 1.35 -1.89
C LYS A 36 -17.64 2.32 -0.80
N LYS A 37 -18.74 3.05 -0.96
CA LYS A 37 -19.27 3.94 0.09
C LYS A 37 -19.73 3.19 1.33
N VAL A 38 -20.35 2.02 1.15
CA VAL A 38 -20.76 1.14 2.26
C VAL A 38 -19.54 0.57 2.99
N GLU A 39 -18.48 0.25 2.23
CA GLU A 39 -17.19 -0.19 2.77
C GLU A 39 -16.50 0.94 3.58
N ILE A 40 -16.38 2.14 3.02
CA ILE A 40 -15.75 3.30 3.67
C ILE A 40 -16.56 3.81 4.87
N ALA A 41 -17.89 3.73 4.83
CA ALA A 41 -18.77 4.08 5.95
C ALA A 41 -18.64 3.12 7.14
N GLY A 42 -17.85 2.05 7.01
CA GLY A 42 -17.60 1.09 8.08
C GLY A 42 -18.77 0.12 8.33
N GLU A 43 -19.79 0.15 7.48
CA GLU A 43 -20.96 -0.72 7.61
C GLU A 43 -20.69 -2.15 7.12
N SER A 44 -19.63 -2.35 6.30
CA SER A 44 -19.28 -3.66 5.73
C SER A 44 -17.83 -4.09 5.92
N TYR A 45 -16.99 -3.37 6.68
CA TYR A 45 -15.81 -4.03 7.22
C TYR A 45 -16.33 -5.07 8.19
N GLY A 46 -16.39 -6.33 7.75
CA GLY A 46 -16.52 -7.43 8.68
C GLY A 46 -15.51 -7.19 9.78
N ARG A 47 -15.98 -7.02 11.03
CA ARG A 47 -15.08 -6.93 12.18
C ARG A 47 -14.03 -7.99 11.96
N ILE A 48 -12.76 -7.62 11.86
CA ILE A 48 -11.68 -8.59 11.78
C ILE A 48 -11.88 -9.42 13.03
N ARG A 49 -12.46 -10.61 12.80
CA ARG A 49 -12.98 -11.46 13.85
C ARG A 49 -11.74 -11.85 14.64
N ASP A 50 -11.78 -11.53 15.93
CA ASP A 50 -10.81 -12.00 16.91
C ASP A 50 -9.38 -11.47 16.71
N ILE A 51 -9.18 -10.15 16.65
CA ILE A 51 -7.92 -9.60 17.20
C ILE A 51 -8.11 -9.61 18.72
N PRO A 52 -7.45 -10.52 19.48
CA PRO A 52 -7.57 -10.50 20.93
C PRO A 52 -7.01 -9.16 21.40
N SER A 53 -7.85 -8.33 22.02
CA SER A 53 -7.35 -7.14 22.69
C SER A 53 -6.49 -7.62 23.86
N LEU A 54 -5.20 -7.32 23.83
CA LEU A 54 -4.35 -7.49 25.00
C LEU A 54 -4.96 -6.60 26.10
N ILE A 55 -5.46 -7.23 27.17
CA ILE A 55 -5.84 -6.51 28.38
C ILE A 55 -4.58 -5.77 28.81
N SER A 56 -4.69 -4.47 29.11
CA SER A 56 -3.55 -3.55 29.23
C SER A 56 -2.53 -3.91 30.32
N ASP A 57 -2.79 -4.95 31.12
CA ASP A 57 -1.92 -5.49 32.16
C ASP A 57 -1.14 -6.74 31.75
N GLN A 58 -1.39 -7.32 30.58
CA GLN A 58 -0.66 -8.48 30.09
C GLN A 58 0.60 -8.04 29.34
N SER A 59 1.76 -8.30 29.94
CA SER A 59 3.04 -8.18 29.24
C SER A 59 3.07 -9.14 28.04
N VAL A 60 3.53 -8.67 26.89
CA VAL A 60 3.76 -9.47 25.68
C VAL A 60 4.54 -10.74 26.06
N GLY A 61 3.93 -11.92 25.89
CA GLY A 61 4.51 -13.22 26.26
C GLY A 61 3.73 -14.03 27.30
N GLN A 62 2.84 -13.41 28.10
CA GLN A 62 2.04 -14.14 29.10
C GLN A 62 0.87 -14.95 28.51
N SER A 63 0.45 -14.65 27.28
CA SER A 63 -0.58 -15.42 26.56
C SER A 63 0.00 -16.59 25.75
N SER A 64 1.30 -16.85 25.83
CA SER A 64 1.90 -18.01 25.18
C SER A 64 1.36 -19.28 25.82
N THR A 65 0.65 -20.09 25.05
CA THR A 65 0.25 -21.45 25.47
C THR A 65 1.44 -22.38 25.66
N PHE A 66 2.62 -21.98 25.16
CA PHE A 66 3.86 -22.71 25.37
C PHE A 66 4.40 -22.42 26.77
N GLY A 67 4.48 -23.46 27.60
CA GLY A 67 5.15 -23.38 28.90
C GLY A 67 6.66 -23.14 28.73
N GLU A 68 7.33 -22.66 29.78
CA GLU A 68 8.77 -22.40 29.79
C GLU A 68 9.59 -23.58 29.29
N ALA A 69 9.19 -24.81 29.65
CA ALA A 69 9.84 -26.04 29.21
C ALA A 69 9.75 -26.27 27.68
N GLU A 70 8.62 -25.93 27.05
CA GLU A 70 8.44 -26.08 25.60
C GLU A 70 9.22 -25.01 24.84
N ALA A 71 9.29 -23.78 25.38
CA ALA A 71 10.12 -22.72 24.83
C ALA A 71 11.62 -23.08 24.90
N LEU A 72 12.07 -23.66 26.02
CA LEU A 72 13.45 -24.14 26.17
C LEU A 72 13.74 -25.32 25.23
N ALA A 73 12.80 -26.25 25.06
CA ALA A 73 12.94 -27.35 24.11
C ALA A 73 13.03 -26.86 22.66
N ALA A 74 12.21 -25.87 22.28
CA ALA A 74 12.27 -25.26 20.96
C ALA A 74 13.58 -24.49 20.73
N LEU A 75 14.09 -23.80 21.75
CA LEU A 75 15.38 -23.12 21.69
C LEU A 75 16.53 -24.11 21.52
N ALA A 76 16.53 -25.21 22.27
CA ALA A 76 17.54 -26.26 22.15
C ALA A 76 17.52 -26.88 20.74
N ALA A 77 16.34 -27.23 20.23
CA ALA A 77 16.18 -27.74 18.87
C ALA A 77 16.63 -26.74 17.79
N PHE A 78 16.42 -25.44 18.02
CA PHE A 78 16.92 -24.40 17.13
C PHE A 78 18.46 -24.35 17.12
N GLN A 79 19.09 -24.40 18.30
CA GLN A 79 20.55 -24.33 18.42
C GLN A 79 21.27 -25.56 17.84
N GLU A 80 20.64 -26.73 17.88
CA GLU A 80 21.16 -27.96 17.27
C GLU A 80 20.98 -28.00 15.75
N ALA A 81 20.14 -27.13 15.18
CA ALA A 81 19.88 -27.14 13.75
C ALA A 81 21.13 -26.69 12.97
N ALA A 82 21.58 -27.49 12.01
CA ALA A 82 22.74 -27.15 11.17
C ALA A 82 22.60 -25.80 10.44
N ARG A 83 21.36 -25.38 10.14
CA ARG A 83 21.03 -24.05 9.56
C ARG A 83 21.19 -22.88 10.53
N ALA A 84 21.23 -23.15 11.83
CA ALA A 84 21.44 -22.16 12.88
C ALA A 84 22.91 -22.08 13.32
N ALA A 85 23.78 -22.90 12.72
CA ALA A 85 25.22 -22.77 12.91
C ALA A 85 25.66 -21.36 12.51
N MET A 86 26.47 -20.74 13.37
CA MET A 86 27.06 -19.44 13.05
C MET A 86 27.95 -19.57 11.79
N PRO A 87 27.99 -18.53 10.94
CA PRO A 87 28.89 -18.52 9.79
C PRO A 87 30.32 -18.76 10.28
N GLN A 88 31.03 -19.66 9.61
CA GLN A 88 32.45 -19.93 9.90
C GLN A 88 33.36 -19.09 9.02
N GLU A 89 32.79 -18.45 7.99
CA GLU A 89 33.47 -17.59 7.04
C GLU A 89 33.84 -16.24 7.68
N SER A 90 35.05 -15.78 7.38
CA SER A 90 35.48 -14.43 7.71
C SER A 90 34.67 -13.39 6.93
N PRO A 91 34.59 -12.13 7.42
CA PRO A 91 33.97 -11.04 6.68
C PRO A 91 34.51 -10.86 5.25
N ALA A 92 35.80 -11.10 5.04
CA ALA A 92 36.43 -11.03 3.72
C ALA A 92 35.90 -12.12 2.77
N GLU A 93 35.73 -13.34 3.25
CA GLU A 93 35.20 -14.46 2.47
C GLU A 93 33.73 -14.26 2.11
N MET A 94 32.94 -13.72 3.04
CA MET A 94 31.53 -13.36 2.77
C MET A 94 31.41 -12.29 1.69
N LEU A 95 32.26 -11.25 1.73
CA LEU A 95 32.30 -10.21 0.70
C LEU A 95 32.74 -10.77 -0.66
N ALA A 96 33.75 -11.63 -0.68
CA ALA A 96 34.21 -12.28 -1.90
C ALA A 96 33.13 -13.20 -2.50
N TRP A 97 32.37 -13.91 -1.67
CA TRP A 97 31.20 -14.67 -2.12
C TRP A 97 30.12 -13.77 -2.70
N ALA A 98 29.76 -12.68 -2.00
CA ALA A 98 28.73 -11.75 -2.44
C ALA A 98 29.06 -11.11 -3.80
N SER A 99 30.31 -10.71 -4.01
CA SER A 99 30.77 -10.17 -5.30
C SER A 99 30.64 -11.18 -6.44
N ARG A 100 31.14 -12.41 -6.24
CA ARG A 100 31.01 -13.48 -7.25
C ARG A 100 29.55 -13.83 -7.53
N PHE A 101 28.72 -13.86 -6.50
CA PHE A 101 27.28 -14.12 -6.63
C PHE A 101 26.59 -13.02 -7.46
N ARG A 102 26.91 -11.75 -7.18
CA ARG A 102 26.40 -10.60 -7.91
C ARG A 102 26.79 -10.63 -9.38
N GLU A 103 28.05 -10.88 -9.70
CA GLU A 103 28.53 -11.00 -11.09
C GLU A 103 27.78 -12.10 -11.84
N ARG A 104 27.57 -13.25 -11.21
CA ARG A 104 26.81 -14.36 -11.79
C ARG A 104 25.35 -14.00 -12.06
N ILE A 105 24.69 -13.29 -11.13
CA ILE A 105 23.32 -12.81 -11.35
C ILE A 105 23.29 -11.83 -12.51
N LEU A 106 24.19 -10.84 -12.53
CA LEU A 106 24.23 -9.83 -13.59
C LEU A 106 24.49 -10.45 -14.96
N ALA A 107 25.35 -11.47 -15.05
CA ALA A 107 25.59 -12.20 -16.29
C ALA A 107 24.36 -13.00 -16.79
N GLY A 108 23.45 -13.37 -15.89
CA GLY A 108 22.24 -14.14 -16.21
C GLY A 108 20.98 -13.29 -16.39
N ILE A 109 21.04 -11.98 -16.14
CA ILE A 109 19.92 -11.08 -16.40
C ILE A 109 19.93 -10.75 -17.90
N PRO A 110 18.89 -11.16 -18.65
CA PRO A 110 18.77 -10.76 -20.05
C PRO A 110 18.69 -9.25 -20.15
N GLU A 111 19.15 -8.69 -21.26
CA GLU A 111 18.94 -7.27 -21.54
C GLU A 111 17.45 -6.98 -21.43
N ALA A 112 17.13 -5.91 -20.71
CA ALA A 112 15.77 -5.67 -20.30
C ALA A 112 14.96 -5.20 -21.51
N ASP A 113 14.21 -6.11 -22.13
CA ASP A 113 13.28 -5.83 -23.24
C ASP A 113 11.98 -5.19 -22.70
N PHE A 114 12.16 -4.08 -21.98
CA PHE A 114 11.07 -3.21 -21.57
C PHE A 114 10.67 -2.29 -22.72
N LEU A 115 9.66 -1.44 -22.49
CA LEU A 115 9.33 -0.34 -23.38
C LEU A 115 10.58 0.47 -23.68
N SER A 116 10.91 0.62 -24.96
CA SER A 116 11.86 1.61 -25.44
C SER A 116 11.46 3.01 -24.98
N ASP A 117 12.40 3.96 -24.95
CA ASP A 117 12.12 5.35 -24.58
C ASP A 117 10.94 5.94 -25.39
N ALA A 118 10.83 5.56 -26.66
CA ALA A 118 9.74 5.95 -27.54
C ALA A 118 8.38 5.38 -27.10
N GLU A 119 8.35 4.11 -26.68
CA GLU A 119 7.14 3.45 -26.19
C GLU A 119 6.73 3.97 -24.80
N ALA A 120 7.70 4.29 -23.95
CA ALA A 120 7.45 4.91 -22.66
C ALA A 120 6.83 6.31 -22.80
N GLU A 121 7.32 7.14 -23.74
CA GLU A 121 6.73 8.44 -24.04
C GLU A 121 5.35 8.33 -24.68
N LEU A 122 5.14 7.36 -25.59
CA LEU A 122 3.82 7.08 -26.11
C LEU A 122 2.85 6.74 -24.98
N LEU A 123 3.27 5.92 -24.00
CA LEU A 123 2.43 5.58 -22.87
C LEU A 123 2.11 6.80 -22.01
N LYS A 124 3.10 7.62 -21.67
CA LYS A 124 2.91 8.86 -20.90
C LYS A 124 1.90 9.79 -21.56
N SER A 125 1.99 9.98 -22.88
CA SER A 125 1.06 10.84 -23.62
C SER A 125 -0.41 10.40 -23.51
N LYS A 126 -0.69 9.10 -23.33
CA LYS A 126 -2.05 8.58 -23.15
C LYS A 126 -2.63 8.89 -21.77
N PHE A 127 -1.76 9.09 -20.79
CA PHE A 127 -2.15 9.37 -19.40
C PHE A 127 -1.90 10.82 -18.97
N ASP A 128 -1.41 11.67 -19.89
CA ASP A 128 -1.24 13.10 -19.66
C ASP A 128 -2.60 13.83 -19.78
N VAL A 129 -3.46 13.58 -18.79
CA VAL A 129 -4.71 14.33 -18.60
C VAL A 129 -4.43 15.55 -17.73
N PRO A 130 -4.98 16.74 -18.08
CA PRO A 130 -4.80 17.94 -17.28
C PRO A 130 -5.26 17.68 -15.85
N ARG A 131 -4.32 17.76 -14.91
CA ARG A 131 -4.60 17.62 -13.48
C ARG A 131 -5.60 18.72 -13.11
N ALA A 132 -6.79 18.33 -12.64
CA ALA A 132 -7.77 19.30 -12.18
C ALA A 132 -7.12 20.13 -11.07
N GLN A 133 -6.91 21.43 -11.35
CA GLN A 133 -6.46 22.38 -10.34
C GLN A 133 -7.64 22.61 -9.39
N LEU A 134 -7.48 22.19 -8.13
CA LEU A 134 -8.39 22.50 -7.03
C LEU A 134 -8.28 23.98 -6.65
#